data_AF-A0A661KN02-F1
#
_entry.id   AF-A0A661KN02-F1
#
_cell.length_a   1.000
_cell.length_b   1.000
_cell.length_c   1.000
_cell.angle_alpha   90.00
_cell.angle_beta   90.00
_cell.angle_gamma   90.00
#
_symmetry.space_group_name_H-M   'P 1'
#
loop_
_entity.id
_entity.type
_entity.pdbx_description
1 polymer ?
#
loop_
_entity_poly.entity_id
_entity_poly.type
_entity_poly.pdbx_seq_one_letter_code
_entity_poly.pdbx_strand_id
1 'polypeptide(L)'
;MGKLREKYIKEIAPQLQKQYNYKNPMQIPKLEKIVLNMGLGEAIHNIKVLDRAVEELSLIAGQKPVITRARKSIASFKLREGMPIGCMVT
;
A
#
# COMPACT_ATOMS: atom_id res chain seq x y z
N MET A 1 -18.56 9.65 11.27
CA MET A 1 -17.44 9.63 10.30
C MET A 1 -16.40 8.63 10.82
N GLY A 2 -15.36 8.27 10.06
CA GLY A 2 -14.29 7.40 10.61
C GLY A 2 -13.53 8.12 11.74
N LYS A 3 -13.22 7.43 12.84
CA LYS A 3 -12.57 7.99 14.05
C LYS A 3 -11.30 8.80 13.73
N LEU A 4 -10.48 8.31 12.80
CA LEU A 4 -9.25 8.99 12.37
C LEU A 4 -9.51 10.29 11.58
N ARG A 5 -10.57 10.31 10.76
CA ARG A 5 -10.95 11.51 9.99
C ARG A 5 -11.46 12.61 10.93
N GLU A 6 -12.23 12.26 11.93
CA GLU A 6 -12.71 13.22 12.93
C GLU A 6 -11.55 13.80 13.75
N LYS A 7 -10.62 12.95 14.19
CA LYS A 7 -9.39 13.39 14.86
C LYS A 7 -8.55 14.33 13.98
N TYR A 8 -8.41 14.01 12.70
CA TYR A 8 -7.67 14.86 11.76
C TYR A 8 -8.29 16.26 11.64
N ILE A 9 -9.62 16.34 11.47
CA ILE A 9 -10.32 17.62 11.27
C ILE A 9 -10.33 18.47 12.55
N LYS A 10 -10.59 17.84 13.71
CA LYS A 10 -10.81 18.57 14.98
C LYS A 10 -9.52 18.92 15.70
N GLU A 11 -8.50 18.05 15.64
CA GLU A 11 -7.28 18.19 16.44
C GLU A 11 -6.06 18.48 15.59
N ILE A 12 -5.78 17.63 14.60
CA ILE A 12 -4.49 17.64 13.88
C ILE A 12 -4.40 18.83 12.92
N ALA A 13 -5.43 19.10 12.13
CA ALA A 13 -5.41 20.19 11.15
C ALA A 13 -5.24 21.58 11.80
N PRO A 14 -5.96 21.93 12.89
CA PRO A 14 -5.72 23.19 13.61
C PRO A 14 -4.34 23.27 14.26
N GLN A 15 -3.81 22.17 14.78
CA GLN A 15 -2.45 22.12 15.34
C GLN A 15 -1.39 22.38 14.27
N LEU A 16 -1.50 21.73 13.11
CA LEU A 16 -0.60 21.94 11.97
C LEU A 16 -0.68 23.37 11.43
N GLN A 17 -1.89 23.94 11.36
CA GLN A 17 -2.08 25.33 10.95
C GLN A 17 -1.36 26.31 11.88
N LYS A 18 -1.45 26.10 13.20
CA LYS A 18 -0.77 26.94 14.19
C LYS A 18 0.75 26.74 14.19
N GLN A 19 1.22 25.51 14.06
CA GLN A 19 2.65 25.18 14.12
C GLN A 19 3.42 25.69 12.89
N TYR A 20 2.83 25.60 11.71
CA TYR A 20 3.49 25.97 10.44
C TYR A 20 2.93 27.25 9.81
N ASN A 21 1.99 27.91 10.50
CA ASN A 21 1.39 29.19 10.13
C ASN A 21 0.84 29.23 8.69
N TYR A 22 0.19 28.13 8.26
CA TYR A 22 -0.39 28.00 6.92
C TYR A 22 -1.44 29.09 6.67
N LYS A 23 -1.27 29.87 5.60
CA LYS A 23 -2.18 30.96 5.21
C LYS A 23 -3.48 30.44 4.60
N ASN A 24 -3.43 29.29 3.94
CA ASN A 24 -4.59 28.67 3.29
C ASN A 24 -4.89 27.31 3.95
N PRO A 25 -6.11 27.05 4.43
CA PRO A 25 -6.51 25.75 4.99
C PRO A 25 -6.25 24.56 4.05
N MET A 26 -6.23 24.78 2.74
CA MET A 26 -5.95 23.75 1.75
C MET A 26 -4.47 23.34 1.67
N GLN A 27 -3.56 24.11 2.28
CA GLN A 27 -2.14 23.78 2.38
C GLN A 27 -1.85 22.72 3.45
N ILE A 28 -2.81 22.46 4.35
CA ILE A 28 -2.63 21.48 5.42
C ILE A 28 -2.48 20.09 4.80
N PRO A 29 -1.38 19.36 5.05
CA PRO A 29 -1.11 18.05 4.45
C PRO A 29 -2.19 17.02 4.80
N LYS A 30 -2.66 16.30 3.77
CA LYS A 30 -3.68 15.25 3.91
C LYS A 30 -3.10 13.90 3.52
N LEU A 31 -3.63 12.84 4.12
CA LEU A 31 -3.31 11.48 3.72
C LEU A 31 -4.06 11.14 2.43
N GLU A 32 -3.33 10.92 1.33
CA GLU A 32 -3.90 10.65 0.02
C GLU A 32 -4.25 9.17 -0.17
N LYS A 33 -3.30 8.27 0.10
CA LYS A 33 -3.49 6.81 0.01
C LYS A 33 -2.45 6.05 0.84
N ILE A 34 -2.77 4.81 1.20
CA ILE A 34 -1.86 3.86 1.84
C ILE A 34 -1.76 2.64 0.93
N VAL A 35 -0.55 2.36 0.45
CA VAL A 35 -0.29 1.19 -0.39
C VAL A 35 0.30 0.09 0.47
N LEU A 36 -0.35 -1.07 0.51
CA LEU A 36 0.19 -2.27 1.13
C LEU A 36 0.78 -3.15 0.04
N ASN A 37 2.05 -3.52 0.16
CA ASN A 37 2.75 -4.32 -0.84
C ASN A 37 3.44 -5.50 -0.15
N MET A 38 3.28 -6.69 -0.72
CA MET A 38 3.92 -7.92 -0.28
C MET A 38 4.70 -8.52 -1.44
N GLY A 39 6.02 -8.58 -1.29
CA GLY A 39 6.93 -9.26 -2.22
C GLY A 39 7.23 -10.66 -1.73
N LEU A 40 6.97 -11.67 -2.55
CA LEU A 40 7.16 -13.08 -2.23
C LEU A 40 8.16 -13.68 -3.22
N GLY A 41 9.45 -13.61 -2.90
CA GLY A 41 10.50 -14.19 -3.74
C GLY A 41 10.33 -15.70 -3.98
N GLU A 42 9.71 -16.40 -3.04
CA GLU A 42 9.40 -17.83 -3.12
C GLU A 42 8.23 -18.16 -4.07
N ALA A 43 7.42 -17.15 -4.43
CA ALA A 43 6.31 -17.33 -5.38
C ALA A 43 6.78 -17.74 -6.78
N ILE A 44 8.05 -17.51 -7.11
CA ILE A 44 8.70 -17.99 -8.34
C ILE A 44 8.69 -19.52 -8.41
N HIS A 45 8.83 -20.19 -7.26
CA HIS A 45 8.89 -21.64 -7.16
C HIS A 45 7.53 -22.26 -6.82
N ASN A 46 6.70 -21.55 -6.05
CA ASN A 46 5.39 -22.05 -5.64
C ASN A 46 4.30 -21.00 -5.76
N ILE A 47 3.52 -21.09 -6.85
CA ILE A 47 2.41 -20.17 -7.14
C ILE A 47 1.34 -20.21 -6.03
N LYS A 48 1.17 -21.33 -5.32
CA LYS A 48 0.16 -21.44 -4.25
C LYS A 48 0.44 -20.51 -3.06
N VAL A 49 1.71 -20.13 -2.84
CA VAL A 49 2.08 -19.17 -1.79
C VAL A 49 1.55 -17.78 -2.14
N LEU A 50 1.55 -17.43 -3.43
CA LEU A 50 0.98 -16.18 -3.92
C LEU A 50 -0.53 -16.15 -3.70
N ASP A 51 -1.23 -17.24 -4.00
CA ASP A 51 -2.68 -17.33 -3.80
C ASP A 51 -3.06 -17.14 -2.33
N ARG A 52 -2.33 -17.80 -1.41
CA ARG A 52 -2.51 -17.61 0.04
C ARG A 52 -2.25 -16.18 0.48
N ALA A 53 -1.18 -15.56 0.01
CA ALA A 53 -0.87 -14.18 0.34
C ALA A 53 -1.93 -13.20 -0.19
N VAL A 54 -2.54 -13.48 -1.34
CA VAL A 54 -3.68 -12.72 -1.85
C VAL A 54 -4.89 -12.88 -0.94
N GLU A 55 -5.19 -14.08 -0.44
CA GLU A 55 -6.27 -14.31 0.51
C GLU A 55 -6.03 -13.58 1.85
N GLU A 56 -4.84 -13.72 2.42
CA GLU A 56 -4.47 -13.06 3.68
C GLU A 56 -4.53 -11.54 3.56
N LEU A 57 -3.96 -10.97 2.48
CA LEU A 57 -3.97 -9.52 2.28
C LEU A 57 -5.39 -9.01 1.94
N SER A 58 -6.23 -9.84 1.31
CA SER A 58 -7.66 -9.55 1.15
C SER A 58 -8.38 -9.47 2.49
N LEU A 59 -8.10 -10.38 3.42
CA LEU A 59 -8.71 -10.40 4.75
C LEU A 59 -8.26 -9.20 5.59
N ILE A 60 -6.99 -8.81 5.49
CA ILE A 60 -6.44 -7.66 6.22
C ILE A 60 -6.96 -6.33 5.66
N ALA A 61 -6.88 -6.14 4.35
CA ALA A 61 -7.24 -4.88 3.70
C ALA A 61 -8.74 -4.73 3.42
N GLY A 62 -9.50 -5.83 3.42
CA GLY A 62 -10.90 -5.85 2.99
C GLY A 62 -11.10 -5.60 1.50
N GLN A 63 -10.03 -5.65 0.70
CA GLN A 63 -10.02 -5.33 -0.73
C GLN A 63 -9.17 -6.36 -1.46
N LYS A 64 -9.64 -6.79 -2.64
CA LYS A 64 -8.92 -7.76 -3.48
C LYS A 64 -7.58 -7.19 -3.95
N PRO A 65 -6.43 -7.79 -3.57
CA PRO A 65 -5.10 -7.36 -3.99
C PRO A 65 -4.87 -7.56 -5.49
N VAL A 66 -4.02 -6.71 -6.06
CA VAL A 66 -3.52 -6.80 -7.43
C VAL A 66 -2.19 -7.55 -7.42
N ILE A 67 -2.06 -8.58 -8.26
CA ILE A 67 -0.81 -9.33 -8.41
C ILE A 67 0.22 -8.48 -9.17
N THR A 68 1.40 -8.29 -8.57
CA THR A 68 2.51 -7.57 -9.17
C THR A 68 3.40 -8.53 -9.97
N ARG A 69 3.80 -8.07 -11.16
CA ARG A 69 4.64 -8.83 -12.09
C ARG A 69 6.01 -8.16 -12.26
N ALA A 70 7.03 -8.96 -12.54
CA ALA A 70 8.36 -8.48 -12.85
C ALA A 70 8.37 -7.59 -14.09
N ARG A 71 9.00 -6.42 -13.97
CA ARG A 71 9.24 -5.51 -15.11
C ARG A 71 10.51 -5.83 -15.90
N LYS A 72 11.45 -6.55 -15.31
CA LYS A 72 12.74 -6.90 -15.91
C LYS A 72 13.14 -8.30 -15.49
N SER A 73 13.90 -8.98 -16.34
CA SER A 73 14.52 -10.26 -16.00
C SER A 73 15.81 -10.05 -15.21
N ILE A 74 15.99 -10.77 -14.11
CA ILE A 74 17.19 -10.70 -13.27
C ILE A 74 17.65 -12.13 -12.93
N ALA A 75 18.80 -12.52 -13.49
CA ALA A 75 19.33 -13.88 -13.39
C ALA A 75 19.65 -14.31 -11.95
N SER A 76 20.19 -13.40 -11.13
CA SER A 76 20.54 -13.67 -9.72
C SER A 76 19.32 -14.09 -8.88
N PHE A 77 18.13 -13.62 -9.24
CA PHE A 77 16.87 -13.96 -8.58
C PHE A 77 16.06 -15.02 -9.34
N LYS A 78 16.65 -15.62 -10.39
CA LYS A 78 15.98 -16.60 -11.28
C LYS A 78 14.64 -16.09 -11.82
N LEU A 79 14.56 -14.80 -12.05
CA LEU A 79 13.31 -14.08 -12.30
C LEU A 79 13.27 -13.64 -13.76
N ARG A 80 12.15 -13.91 -14.43
CA ARG A 80 11.89 -13.49 -15.81
C ARG A 80 10.83 -12.39 -15.84
N GLU A 81 10.93 -11.51 -16.82
CA GLU A 81 9.92 -10.48 -17.07
C GLU A 81 8.53 -11.09 -17.22
N GLY A 82 7.52 -10.44 -16.63
CA GLY A 82 6.14 -10.90 -16.63
C GLY A 82 5.80 -11.96 -15.58
N MET A 83 6.79 -12.53 -14.87
CA MET A 83 6.50 -13.49 -13.79
C MET A 83 5.80 -12.80 -12.61
N PRO A 84 4.79 -13.44 -11.99
CA PRO A 84 4.17 -12.93 -10.78
C PRO A 84 5.10 -13.14 -9.57
N ILE A 85 5.29 -12.09 -8.77
CA ILE A 85 6.24 -12.08 -7.63
C ILE A 85 5.61 -11.58 -6.34
N GLY A 86 4.47 -10.89 -6.41
CA GLY A 86 3.86 -10.33 -5.21
C GLY A 86 2.44 -9.89 -5.43
N CYS A 87 1.89 -9.27 -4.39
CA CYS A 87 0.56 -8.68 -4.42
C CYS A 87 0.58 -7.32 -3.72
N MET A 88 -0.27 -6.41 -4.16
CA MET A 88 -0.41 -5.09 -3.57
C MET A 88 -1.86 -4.63 -3.52
N VAL A 89 -2.19 -3.77 -2.57
CA VAL A 89 -3.47 -3.06 -2.48
C VAL A 89 -3.19 -1.57 -2.36
N THR A 90 -4.07 -0.73 -2.89
CA THR A 90 -3.96 0.74 -2.87
C THR A 90 -5.27 1.33 -2.40
#